data_AF-A0A554KC12-F1
#
_entry.id   AF-A0A554KC12-F1
#
_cell.length_a   1.000
_cell.length_b   1.000
_cell.length_c   1.000
_cell.angle_alpha   90.00
_cell.angle_beta   90.00
_cell.angle_gamma   90.00
#
_symmetry.space_group_name_H-M   'P 1'
#
loop_
_entity.id
_entity.type
_entity.pdbx_description
1 polymer ?
#
loop_
_entity_poly.entity_id
_entity_poly.type
_entity_poly.pdbx_seq_one_letter_code
_entity_poly.pdbx_strand_id
1 'polypeptide(L)'
;MRYLGIDYGEKRIGIALSDPEGRIAFPETTLFQPNAARVVKKIKTLLEKERVSTIVIGLPLGLDGKETEESHAVRRFAEKIKKSISLPIEFENEMFTSRMVEHKGVKKEHTDAAAAAVILQSYLDKQDANDKRI
;
A
#
# COMPACT_ATOMS: atom_id res chain seq x y z
N MET A 1 7.02 7.94 -13.02
CA MET A 1 5.57 7.64 -12.89
C MET A 1 5.34 7.27 -11.43
N ARG A 2 4.14 7.51 -10.88
CA ARG A 2 3.93 7.31 -9.44
C ARG A 2 3.51 5.87 -9.11
N TYR A 3 3.77 5.46 -7.88
CA TYR A 3 3.23 4.27 -7.26
C TYR A 3 2.15 4.67 -6.25
N LEU A 4 1.13 3.83 -6.09
CA LEU A 4 0.09 4.00 -5.07
C LEU A 4 0.19 2.89 -4.04
N GLY A 5 0.36 3.25 -2.77
CA GLY A 5 0.40 2.34 -1.64
C GLY A 5 -0.98 2.21 -1.00
N ILE A 6 -1.35 0.98 -0.62
CA ILE A 6 -2.59 0.69 0.11
C ILE A 6 -2.29 -0.12 1.35
N ASP A 7 -2.79 0.36 2.49
CA ASP A 7 -2.94 -0.41 3.72
C ASP A 7 -4.43 -0.76 3.88
N TYR A 8 -4.77 -2.04 3.81
CA TYR A 8 -6.16 -2.49 3.83
C TYR A 8 -6.56 -2.94 5.24
N GLY A 9 -7.41 -2.14 5.89
CA GLY A 9 -8.18 -2.55 7.06
C GLY A 9 -9.68 -2.58 6.74
N GLU A 10 -10.44 -3.48 7.36
CA GLU A 10 -11.87 -3.67 7.06
C GLU A 10 -12.72 -2.39 7.20
N LYS A 11 -12.33 -1.48 8.10
CA LYS A 11 -13.04 -0.23 8.39
C LYS A 11 -12.37 1.00 7.75
N ARG A 12 -11.07 0.93 7.50
CA ARG A 12 -10.24 2.06 7.08
C ARG A 12 -9.18 1.55 6.14
N ILE A 13 -9.03 2.24 5.01
CA ILE A 13 -8.01 1.94 4.03
C ILE A 13 -7.07 3.13 3.95
N GLY A 14 -5.82 2.92 4.32
CA GLY A 14 -4.75 3.88 4.14
C GLY A 14 -4.35 3.97 2.67
N ILE A 15 -4.14 5.18 2.18
CA ILE A 15 -3.64 5.45 0.82
C ILE A 15 -2.39 6.31 0.93
N ALA A 16 -1.38 5.94 0.15
CA ALA A 16 -0.14 6.68 -0.02
C ALA A 16 0.24 6.79 -1.49
N LEU A 17 1.07 7.78 -1.82
CA LEU A 17 1.59 8.00 -3.16
C LEU A 17 3.11 8.19 -3.11
N SER A 18 3.82 7.69 -4.12
CA SER A 18 5.22 8.06 -4.31
C SER A 18 5.34 9.46 -4.92
N ASP A 19 6.52 10.06 -4.82
CA ASP A 19 6.94 11.13 -5.73
C ASP A 19 6.94 10.67 -7.21
N PRO A 20 7.02 11.61 -8.17
CA PRO A 20 7.03 11.26 -9.59
C PRO A 20 8.21 10.39 -10.04
N GLU A 21 9.31 10.40 -9.28
CA GLU A 21 10.51 9.58 -9.50
C GLU A 21 10.38 8.16 -8.96
N GLY A 22 9.38 7.87 -8.10
CA GLY A 22 9.18 6.55 -7.51
C GLY A 22 10.19 6.22 -6.41
N ARG A 23 10.66 7.22 -5.67
CA ARG A 23 11.71 7.08 -4.64
C ARG A 23 11.18 7.24 -3.22
N ILE A 24 10.31 8.22 -3.00
CA ILE A 24 9.83 8.58 -1.66
C ILE A 24 8.31 8.46 -1.58
N ALA A 25 7.80 7.76 -0.58
CA ALA A 25 6.38 7.59 -0.30
C ALA A 25 5.86 8.62 0.70
N PHE A 26 4.67 9.16 0.42
CA PHE A 26 3.96 10.12 1.25
C PHE A 26 2.55 9.64 1.57
N PRO A 27 2.07 9.82 2.82
CA PRO A 27 0.67 9.55 3.16
C PRO A 27 -0.23 10.52 2.39
N GLU A 28 -1.28 10.00 1.74
CA GLU A 28 -2.21 10.81 0.94
C GLU A 28 -3.54 10.98 1.69
N THR A 29 -4.22 9.88 2.04
CA THR A 29 -5.53 9.95 2.70
C THR A 29 -5.92 8.62 3.34
N THR A 30 -6.90 8.66 4.26
CA THR A 30 -7.57 7.46 4.76
C THR A 30 -8.99 7.40 4.22
N LEU A 31 -9.35 6.30 3.58
CA LEU A 31 -10.70 6.03 3.11
C LEU A 31 -11.47 5.25 4.17
N PHE A 32 -12.53 5.84 4.70
CA PHE A 32 -13.45 5.14 5.62
C PHE A 32 -14.39 4.23 4.84
N GLN A 33 -14.50 2.98 5.28
CA GLN A 33 -15.05 1.89 4.51
C GLN A 33 -16.41 1.43 5.03
N PRO A 34 -17.52 1.90 4.41
CA PRO A 34 -18.78 1.17 4.45
C PRO A 34 -19.15 0.52 3.10
N ASN A 35 -18.49 0.87 1.98
CA ASN A 35 -18.84 0.36 0.64
C ASN A 35 -17.62 0.21 -0.30
N ALA A 36 -17.37 -1.02 -0.74
CA ALA A 36 -16.24 -1.37 -1.62
C ALA A 36 -16.29 -0.68 -3.00
N ALA A 37 -17.46 -0.50 -3.61
CA ALA A 37 -17.59 0.14 -4.92
C ALA A 37 -17.15 1.61 -4.87
N ARG A 38 -17.46 2.30 -3.77
CA ARG A 38 -17.04 3.70 -3.57
C ARG A 38 -15.52 3.81 -3.39
N VAL A 39 -14.91 2.85 -2.70
CA VAL A 39 -13.46 2.77 -2.55
C VAL A 39 -12.79 2.57 -3.92
N VAL A 40 -13.25 1.60 -4.71
CA VAL A 40 -12.71 1.33 -6.05
C VAL A 40 -12.82 2.56 -6.95
N LYS A 41 -13.96 3.27 -6.92
CA LYS A 41 -14.14 4.51 -7.69
C LYS A 41 -13.12 5.59 -7.28
N LYS A 42 -12.90 5.79 -5.99
CA LYS A 42 -11.91 6.77 -5.49
C LYS A 42 -10.50 6.39 -5.89
N ILE A 43 -10.13 5.11 -5.77
CA ILE A 43 -8.83 4.61 -6.22
C ILE A 43 -8.67 4.92 -7.71
N LYS A 44 -9.64 4.57 -8.55
CA LYS A 44 -9.57 4.85 -10.00
C LYS A 44 -9.34 6.34 -10.30
N THR A 45 -10.05 7.24 -9.64
CA THR A 45 -9.84 8.69 -9.79
C THR A 45 -8.42 9.10 -9.41
N LEU A 46 -7.85 8.54 -8.33
CA LEU A 46 -6.46 8.81 -7.94
C LEU A 46 -5.46 8.27 -8.98
N LEU A 47 -5.67 7.06 -9.49
CA LEU A 47 -4.79 6.46 -10.50
C LEU A 47 -4.68 7.35 -11.75
N GLU A 48 -5.81 7.87 -12.23
CA GLU A 48 -5.87 8.75 -13.40
C GLU A 48 -5.25 10.13 -13.11
N LYS A 49 -5.63 10.76 -11.99
CA LYS A 49 -5.17 12.11 -11.61
C LYS A 49 -3.66 12.15 -11.40
N GLU A 50 -3.11 11.14 -10.72
CA GLU A 50 -1.72 11.11 -10.26
C GLU A 50 -0.80 10.33 -11.22
N ARG A 51 -1.34 9.81 -12.33
CA ARG A 51 -0.61 9.02 -13.34
C ARG A 51 0.15 7.86 -12.71
N VAL A 52 -0.57 7.09 -11.90
CA VAL A 52 -0.04 5.92 -11.20
C VAL A 52 0.20 4.80 -12.22
N SER A 53 1.36 4.16 -12.13
CA SER A 53 1.71 3.00 -12.97
C SER A 53 1.53 1.66 -12.26
N THR A 54 1.64 1.63 -10.93
CA THR A 54 1.62 0.39 -10.14
C THR A 54 0.95 0.63 -8.78
N ILE A 55 0.13 -0.34 -8.35
CA ILE A 55 -0.45 -0.37 -7.01
C ILE A 55 0.35 -1.36 -6.15
N VAL A 56 0.68 -0.96 -4.94
CA VAL A 56 1.34 -1.79 -3.94
C VAL A 56 0.40 -1.93 -2.75
N ILE A 57 0.05 -3.16 -2.38
CA ILE A 57 -0.86 -3.43 -1.25
C ILE A 57 -0.10 -4.19 -0.16
N GLY A 58 -0.24 -3.72 1.08
CA GLY A 58 0.24 -4.44 2.25
C GLY A 58 -0.38 -5.83 2.33
N LEU A 59 0.45 -6.85 2.50
CA LEU A 59 0.00 -8.22 2.72
C LEU A 59 0.47 -8.66 4.11
N PRO A 60 -0.45 -8.71 5.11
CA PRO A 60 -0.10 -9.25 6.41
C PRO A 60 0.16 -10.74 6.24
N LEU A 61 1.27 -11.24 6.78
CA LEU A 61 1.59 -12.66 6.82
C LEU A 61 1.76 -13.07 8.29
N GLY A 62 1.43 -14.33 8.58
CA GLY A 62 1.67 -14.92 9.89
C GLY A 62 3.16 -14.96 10.24
N LEU A 63 3.48 -15.22 11.51
CA LEU A 63 4.86 -15.30 12.00
C LEU A 63 5.68 -16.40 11.31
N ASP A 64 5.02 -17.42 10.77
CA ASP A 64 5.62 -18.50 9.98
C ASP A 64 5.73 -18.15 8.48
N GLY A 65 5.37 -16.92 8.09
CA GLY A 65 5.39 -16.43 6.72
C GLY A 65 4.20 -16.88 5.87
N LYS A 66 3.21 -17.57 6.45
CA LYS A 66 2.04 -18.06 5.70
C LYS A 66 0.90 -17.04 5.67
N GLU A 67 0.02 -17.21 4.69
CA GLU A 67 -1.21 -16.43 4.62
C GLU A 67 -2.18 -16.78 5.75
N THR A 68 -2.88 -15.76 6.22
CA THR A 68 -3.93 -15.81 7.23
C THR A 68 -5.26 -15.37 6.62
N GLU A 69 -6.33 -15.38 7.41
CA GLU A 69 -7.64 -14.86 6.98
C GLU A 69 -7.57 -13.38 6.56
N GLU A 70 -6.73 -12.59 7.23
CA GLU A 70 -6.45 -11.20 6.90
C GLU A 70 -5.75 -11.10 5.53
N SER A 71 -4.74 -11.94 5.25
CA SER A 71 -4.08 -12.00 3.94
C SER A 71 -5.10 -12.31 2.84
N HIS A 72 -5.99 -13.28 3.09
CA HIS A 72 -7.04 -13.63 2.14
C HIS A 72 -8.05 -12.50 1.94
N ALA A 73 -8.38 -11.72 2.98
CA ALA A 73 -9.22 -10.53 2.86
C ALA A 73 -8.59 -9.47 1.96
N VAL A 74 -7.28 -9.19 2.15
CA VAL A 74 -6.49 -8.31 1.29
C VAL A 74 -6.52 -8.78 -0.16
N ARG A 75 -6.29 -10.08 -0.41
CA ARG A 75 -6.33 -10.64 -1.78
C ARG A 75 -7.70 -10.50 -2.42
N ARG A 76 -8.78 -10.78 -1.69
CA ARG A 76 -10.16 -10.58 -2.19
C ARG A 76 -10.42 -9.11 -2.52
N PHE A 77 -9.86 -8.18 -1.75
CA PHE A 77 -9.94 -6.76 -2.04
C PHE A 77 -9.15 -6.37 -3.31
N ALA A 78 -7.92 -6.87 -3.46
CA ALA A 78 -7.09 -6.67 -4.65
C ALA A 78 -7.80 -7.16 -5.93
N GLU A 79 -8.44 -8.33 -5.88
CA GLU A 79 -9.20 -8.86 -7.01
C GLU A 79 -10.40 -7.98 -7.41
N LYS A 80 -11.04 -7.30 -6.45
CA LYS A 80 -12.11 -6.32 -6.76
C LYS A 80 -11.55 -5.10 -7.49
N ILE A 81 -10.37 -4.63 -7.09
CA ILE A 81 -9.69 -3.52 -7.77
C ILE A 81 -9.29 -3.96 -9.19
N LYS A 82 -8.66 -5.12 -9.31
CA LYS A 82 -8.15 -5.67 -10.58
C LYS A 82 -9.23 -5.84 -11.65
N LYS A 83 -10.48 -6.11 -11.25
CA LYS A 83 -11.63 -6.14 -12.19
C LYS A 83 -11.97 -4.78 -12.79
N SER A 84 -11.49 -3.69 -12.20
CA SER A 84 -11.88 -2.32 -12.57
C SER A 84 -10.72 -1.50 -13.17
N ILE A 85 -9.51 -2.06 -13.21
CA ILE A 85 -8.28 -1.39 -13.68
C ILE A 85 -7.40 -2.35 -14.47
N SER A 86 -6.48 -1.82 -15.27
CA SER A 86 -5.50 -2.60 -16.03
C SER A 86 -4.07 -2.51 -15.49
N LEU A 87 -3.87 -1.80 -14.37
CA LEU A 87 -2.54 -1.62 -13.77
C LEU A 87 -2.09 -2.84 -12.96
N PRO A 88 -0.78 -3.12 -12.91
CA PRO A 88 -0.24 -4.14 -12.03
C PRO A 88 -0.53 -3.83 -10.56
N ILE A 89 -0.80 -4.90 -9.81
CA ILE A 89 -0.95 -4.89 -8.35
C ILE A 89 0.12 -5.81 -7.79
N GLU A 90 1.00 -5.24 -6.98
CA GLU A 90 2.07 -5.92 -6.25
C GLU A 90 1.72 -5.99 -4.76
N PHE A 91 2.26 -7.00 -4.08
CA PHE A 91 2.07 -7.19 -2.64
C PHE A 91 3.38 -6.98 -1.90
N GLU A 92 3.32 -6.22 -0.81
CA GLU A 92 4.48 -5.97 0.05
C GLU A 92 4.23 -6.54 1.44
N ASN A 93 5.15 -7.37 1.92
CA ASN A 93 5.02 -8.06 3.20
C ASN A 93 5.17 -7.07 4.37
N GLU A 94 4.17 -7.03 5.25
CA GLU A 94 4.11 -6.11 6.39
C GLU A 94 4.99 -6.51 7.59
N MET A 95 5.57 -7.72 7.60
CA MET A 95 6.25 -8.29 8.77
C MET A 95 7.40 -7.43 9.34
N PHE A 96 7.98 -6.53 8.53
CA PHE A 96 9.09 -5.65 8.94
C PHE A 96 8.67 -4.22 9.32
N THR A 97 7.44 -3.81 9.00
CA THR A 97 7.00 -2.42 9.22
C THR A 97 6.72 -2.15 10.70
N SER A 98 6.16 -3.12 11.44
CA SER A 98 5.88 -2.98 12.87
C SER A 98 7.15 -2.79 13.71
N ARG A 99 8.25 -3.48 13.37
CA ARG A 99 9.53 -3.39 14.11
C ARG A 99 10.37 -2.16 13.78
N MET A 100 10.29 -1.65 12.55
CA MET A 100 11.02 -0.44 12.15
C MET A 100 10.43 0.85 12.73
N VAL A 101 9.14 0.85 13.07
CA VAL A 101 8.44 2.03 13.60
C VAL A 101 8.82 2.33 15.06
N GLU A 102 9.18 1.33 15.87
CA GLU A 102 9.55 1.54 17.28
C GLU A 102 10.94 2.19 17.47
N HIS A 103 11.88 1.99 16.54
CA HIS A 103 13.28 2.39 16.78
C HIS A 103 13.65 3.83 16.43
N LYS A 104 12.79 4.62 15.77
CA LYS A 104 13.18 5.96 15.27
C LYS A 104 12.76 7.14 16.14
N GLY A 105 12.10 6.96 17.29
CA GLY A 105 11.77 8.05 18.22
C GLY A 105 10.85 9.15 17.65
N VAL A 106 10.42 9.04 16.39
CA VAL A 106 9.47 9.92 15.75
C VAL A 106 8.08 9.45 16.13
N LYS A 107 7.36 10.23 16.95
CA LYS A 107 5.91 10.09 17.10
C LYS A 107 5.26 10.43 15.76
N LYS A 108 5.16 9.44 14.85
CA LYS A 108 4.30 9.57 13.67
C LYS A 108 2.86 9.40 14.14
N GLU A 109 1.97 10.25 13.64
CA GLU A 109 0.54 10.00 13.77
C GLU A 109 0.25 8.58 13.26
N HIS A 110 -0.32 7.73 14.12
CA HIS A 110 -0.74 6.37 13.79
C HIS A 110 -2.03 6.41 12.95
N THR A 111 -1.94 6.99 11.75
CA THR A 111 -3.01 6.95 10.76
C THR A 111 -2.79 5.82 9.78
N ASP A 112 -3.86 5.26 9.22
CA ASP A 112 -3.76 4.20 8.21
C ASP A 112 -3.02 4.72 6.95
N ALA A 113 -3.16 6.00 6.60
CA ALA A 113 -2.38 6.62 5.51
C ALA A 113 -0.86 6.59 5.77
N ALA A 114 -0.44 6.82 7.02
CA ALA A 114 0.97 6.71 7.40
C ALA A 114 1.47 5.27 7.30
N ALA A 115 0.65 4.27 7.66
CA ALA A 115 0.97 2.86 7.48
C ALA A 115 1.12 2.50 5.99
N ALA A 116 0.19 2.95 5.14
CA ALA A 116 0.29 2.79 3.69
C ALA A 116 1.58 3.39 3.10
N ALA A 117 2.04 4.53 3.63
CA ALA A 117 3.28 5.16 3.20
C ALA A 117 4.52 4.33 3.61
N VAL A 118 4.50 3.72 4.80
CA VAL A 118 5.58 2.83 5.25
C VAL A 118 5.65 1.56 4.39
N ILE A 119 4.49 0.96 4.08
CA ILE A 119 4.41 -0.18 3.15
C ILE A 119 4.98 0.20 1.79
N LEU A 120 4.52 1.32 1.23
CA LEU A 120 5.00 1.76 -0.07
C LEU A 120 6.51 2.04 -0.07
N GLN A 121 7.03 2.72 0.96
CA GLN A 121 8.46 2.99 1.06
C GLN A 121 9.29 1.71 1.09
N SER A 122 8.84 0.71 1.87
CA SER A 122 9.51 -0.61 1.94
C SER A 122 9.62 -1.28 0.57
N TYR A 123 8.56 -1.19 -0.25
CA TYR A 123 8.58 -1.70 -1.61
C TYR A 123 9.55 -0.91 -2.51
N LEU A 124 9.50 0.42 -2.49
CA LEU A 124 10.36 1.27 -3.33
C LEU A 124 11.85 1.08 -2.99
N ASP A 125 12.20 0.98 -1.71
CA ASP A 125 13.57 0.75 -1.26
C ASP A 125 14.12 -0.59 -1.77
N LYS A 126 13.29 -1.63 -1.85
CA LYS A 126 13.66 -2.93 -2.42
C LYS A 126 13.89 -2.86 -3.93
N GLN A 127 13.07 -2.09 -4.65
CA GLN A 127 13.24 -1.89 -6.10
C GLN A 127 14.55 -1.15 -6.39
N ASP A 128 14.83 -0.04 -5.68
CA ASP A 128 16.07 0.72 -5.85
C ASP A 128 17.32 -0.11 -5.50
N ALA A 129 17.24 -0.93 -4.45
CA ALA A 129 18.33 -1.85 -4.10
C ALA A 129 18.54 -2.95 -5.16
N ASN A 130 17.50 -3.37 -5.87
CA ASN A 130 17.60 -4.35 -6.94
C ASN A 130 18.20 -3.73 -8.21
N ASP A 131 17.79 -2.51 -8.56
CA ASP A 131 18.31 -1.78 -9.72
C ASP A 131 19.81 -1.48 -9.59
N LYS A 132 20.31 -1.20 -8.37
CA LYS A 132 21.73 -0.94 -8.11
C LYS A 132 22.63 -2.19 -8.14
N ARG A 133 22.05 -3.39 -8.24
CA ARG A 133 22.79 -4.67 -8.27
C ARG A 133 23.03 -5.19 -9.69
N ILE A 134 22.56 -4.48 -10.71
CA ILE A 134 22.70 -4.78 -12.13
C ILE A 134 23.69 -3.80 -12.75
#